data_AF-A0A914NPG8-F1
#
_entry.id   AF-A0A914NPG8-F1
#
_cell.length_a   1.000
_cell.length_b   1.000
_cell.length_c   1.000
_cell.angle_alpha   90.00
_cell.angle_beta   90.00
_cell.angle_gamma   90.00
#
_symmetry.space_group_name_H-M   'P 1'
#
loop_
_entity.id
_entity.type
_entity.pdbx_description
1 polymer ?
#
loop_
_entity_poly.entity_id
_entity_poly.type
_entity_poly.pdbx_seq_one_letter_code
_entity_poly.pdbx_strand_id
1 'polypeptide(L)' 'MSYHNLVESQREYFRTGKPAEIDHRKAELKRLRHLILDNKDQLCEAVYKDLKRQQDANYFYELASVVTEIDYVLEN' A
#
# COMPACT_ATOMS: atom_id res chain seq x y z
N MET A 1 20.46 5.69 -9.50
CA MET A 1 19.96 4.50 -10.22
C MET A 1 19.22 4.95 -11.47
N SER A 2 19.44 4.32 -12.61
CA SER A 2 18.60 4.54 -13.81
C SER A 2 17.24 3.84 -13.63
N TYR A 3 16.18 4.34 -14.26
CA TYR A 3 14.89 3.65 -14.34
C TYR A 3 15.04 2.21 -14.85
N HIS A 4 15.98 1.97 -15.76
CA HIS A 4 16.29 0.63 -16.25
C HIS A 4 16.71 -0.32 -15.11
N ASN A 5 17.61 0.11 -14.24
CA ASN A 5 18.11 -0.71 -13.14
C ASN A 5 17.02 -1.00 -12.10
N LEU A 6 16.11 -0.05 -11.86
CA LEU A 6 14.96 -0.28 -10.98
C LEU A 6 14.06 -1.38 -11.54
N VAL A 7 13.72 -1.30 -12.84
CA VAL A 7 12.88 -2.31 -13.49
C VAL A 7 13.57 -3.69 -13.48
N GLU A 8 14.86 -3.76 -13.77
CA GLU A 8 15.58 -5.04 -13.72
C GLU A 8 15.60 -5.64 -12.31
N SER A 9 15.78 -4.84 -11.26
CA SER A 9 15.73 -5.34 -9.88
C SER A 9 14.36 -5.95 -9.51
N GLN A 10 13.26 -5.35 -9.97
CA GLN A 10 11.92 -5.89 -9.75
C GLN A 10 11.68 -7.19 -10.54
N ARG A 11 12.22 -7.27 -11.76
CA ARG A 11 12.17 -8.50 -12.58
C ARG A 11 12.97 -9.63 -11.94
N GLU A 12 14.17 -9.34 -11.44
CA GLU A 12 14.99 -10.31 -10.71
C GLU A 12 14.26 -10.81 -9.47
N TYR A 13 13.69 -9.91 -8.66
CA TYR A 13 12.90 -10.30 -7.49
C TYR A 13 11.70 -11.16 -7.85
N PHE A 14 10.93 -10.80 -8.89
CA PHE A 14 9.81 -11.60 -9.36
C PHE A 14 10.23 -13.02 -9.80
N ARG A 15 11.35 -13.14 -10.51
CA ARG A 15 11.90 -14.43 -10.97
C ARG A 15 12.34 -15.35 -9.82
N THR A 16 12.51 -14.85 -8.59
CA THR A 16 12.77 -15.70 -7.42
C THR A 16 11.57 -16.60 -7.05
N GLY A 17 10.38 -16.30 -7.55
CA GLY A 17 9.14 -16.98 -7.16
C GLY A 17 8.56 -16.50 -5.82
N LYS A 18 9.31 -15.72 -5.03
CA LYS A 18 8.86 -15.24 -3.71
C LYS A 18 7.52 -14.47 -3.76
N PRO A 19 7.28 -13.54 -4.72
CA PRO A 19 6.00 -12.86 -4.83
C PRO A 19 4.81 -13.77 -5.14
N ALA A 20 5.07 -14.97 -5.66
CA ALA A 20 4.02 -15.91 -6.02
C ALA A 20 3.49 -16.69 -4.80
N GLU A 21 4.29 -16.84 -3.73
CA GLU A 21 3.93 -17.57 -2.52
C GLU A 21 2.76 -16.90 -1.79
N ILE A 22 1.70 -17.66 -1.48
CA ILE A 22 0.50 -17.14 -0.81
C ILE A 22 0.82 -16.51 0.55
N ASP A 23 1.67 -17.16 1.36
CA ASP A 23 2.05 -16.62 2.68
C ASP A 23 2.81 -15.30 2.56
N HIS A 24 3.65 -15.15 1.54
CA HIS A 24 4.35 -13.90 1.28
C HIS A 24 3.37 -12.80 0.86
N ARG A 25 2.41 -13.10 -0.03
CA ARG A 25 1.36 -12.13 -0.41
C ARG A 25 0.55 -11.67 0.79
N LYS A 26 0.12 -12.60 1.66
CA LYS A 26 -0.61 -12.27 2.89
C LYS A 26 0.24 -11.42 3.84
N ALA A 27 1.54 -11.71 3.96
CA ALA A 27 2.46 -10.92 4.77
C ALA A 27 2.62 -9.48 4.24
N GLU A 28 2.79 -9.31 2.92
CA GLU A 28 2.90 -7.98 2.31
C GLU A 28 1.59 -7.18 2.38
N LEU A 29 0.42 -7.82 2.24
CA LEU A 29 -0.88 -7.19 2.45
C LEU A 29 -1.04 -6.68 3.90
N LYS A 30 -0.71 -7.52 4.89
CA LYS A 30 -0.70 -7.10 6.30
C LYS A 30 0.28 -5.96 6.54
N ARG A 31 1.46 -5.99 5.92
CA ARG A 31 2.44 -4.92 6.02
C ARG A 31 1.92 -3.61 5.44
N LEU A 32 1.28 -3.65 4.26
CA LEU A 32 0.68 -2.49 3.62
C LEU A 32 -0.44 -1.91 4.49
N ARG A 33 -1.30 -2.76 5.06
CA ARG A 33 -2.35 -2.35 5.99
C ARG A 33 -1.79 -1.60 7.20
N HIS A 34 -0.76 -2.16 7.86
CA HIS A 34 -0.11 -1.48 8.99
C HIS A 34 0.51 -0.15 8.57
N LEU A 35 1.20 -0.10 7.43
CA LEU A 35 1.77 1.14 6.90
C LEU A 35 0.68 2.23 6.75
N ILE A 36 -0.48 1.90 6.21
CA ILE A 36 -1.58 2.86 6.05
C ILE A 36 -2.10 3.34 7.41
N LEU A 37 -2.36 2.43 8.34
CA LEU A 37 -2.94 2.76 9.65
C LEU A 37 -1.95 3.54 10.54
N ASP A 38 -0.69 3.12 10.58
CA ASP A 38 0.36 3.74 11.39
C ASP A 38 0.72 5.14 10.89
N ASN A 39 0.50 5.42 9.60
CA ASN A 39 0.84 6.70 8.96
C ASN A 39 -0.41 7.49 8.53
N LYS A 40 -1.60 7.13 9.03
CA LYS A 40 -2.90 7.71 8.61
C LYS A 40 -2.88 9.24 8.59
N ASP A 41 -2.43 9.87 9.67
CA ASP A 41 -2.47 11.33 9.81
C ASP A 41 -1.50 12.01 8.83
N GLN A 42 -0.33 11.44 8.60
CA GLN A 42 0.65 11.95 7.65
C GLN A 42 0.14 11.87 6.21
N LEU A 43 -0.52 10.76 5.87
CA LEU A 43 -1.13 10.56 4.55
C LEU A 43 -2.30 11.52 4.33
N CYS A 44 -3.19 11.68 5.32
CA CYS A 44 -4.31 12.64 5.24
C CYS A 44 -3.81 14.09 5.12
N GLU A 45 -2.72 14.45 5.80
CA GLU A 45 -2.12 15.78 5.69
C GLU A 45 -1.48 16.02 4.33
N ALA A 46 -0.83 15.01 3.73
CA ALA A 46 -0.31 15.12 2.37
C ALA A 46 -1.45 15.41 1.36
N VAL A 47 -2.55 14.66 1.45
CA VAL A 47 -3.74 14.89 0.62
C VAL A 47 -4.34 16.28 0.85
N TYR A 48 -4.35 16.78 2.10
CA TYR A 48 -4.79 18.15 2.37
C TYR A 48 -3.89 19.19 1.72
N LYS A 49 -2.56 19.00 1.74
CA LYS A 49 -1.61 19.91 1.10
C LYS A 49 -1.82 19.98 -0.42
N ASP A 50 -2.13 18.86 -1.05
CA ASP A 50 -2.34 18.77 -2.50
C ASP A 50 -3.73 19.25 -2.92
N LEU A 51 -4.78 18.86 -2.20
CA LEU A 51 -6.18 19.00 -2.64
C LEU A 51 -7.03 19.93 -1.76
N LYS A 52 -6.52 20.39 -0.60
CA LYS A 52 -7.24 21.22 0.38
C LYS A 52 -8.55 20.62 0.91
N ARG A 53 -8.74 19.30 0.80
CA ARG A 53 -9.88 18.56 1.37
C ARG A 53 -9.66 18.28 2.86
N GLN A 54 -10.69 18.48 3.68
CA GLN A 54 -10.62 18.28 5.13
C GLN A 54 -10.07 16.89 5.50
N GLN A 55 -9.23 16.83 6.52
CA GLN A 55 -8.48 15.61 6.89
C GLN A 55 -9.39 14.40 7.19
N ASP A 56 -10.51 14.59 7.89
CA ASP A 56 -11.47 13.51 8.19
C ASP A 56 -12.08 12.92 6.92
N ALA A 57 -12.35 13.77 5.92
CA ALA A 57 -12.83 13.32 4.62
C ALA A 57 -11.72 12.57 3.86
N ASN A 58 -10.45 12.97 4.00
CA ASN A 58 -9.33 12.29 3.32
C ASN A 58 -9.20 10.82 3.76
N TYR A 59 -9.39 10.53 5.06
CA TYR A 59 -9.38 9.14 5.51
C TYR A 59 -10.49 8.32 4.87
N PHE A 60 -11.73 8.83 4.91
CA PHE A 60 -12.89 8.10 4.39
C PHE A 60 -12.81 7.86 2.88
N TYR A 61 -12.39 8.87 2.11
CA TYR A 61 -12.37 8.79 0.65
C TYR A 61 -11.16 8.03 0.08
N GLU A 62 -9.99 8.11 0.72
CA GLU A 62 -8.73 7.62 0.12
C GLU A 62 -8.14 6.40 0.86
N LEU A 63 -8.29 6.30 2.18
CA LEU A 63 -7.57 5.30 2.98
C LEU A 63 -8.47 4.17 3.50
N ALA A 64 -9.70 4.48 3.91
CA ALA A 64 -10.62 3.51 4.50
C ALA A 64 -11.01 2.40 3.51
N SER A 65 -11.24 2.77 2.25
CA SER A 65 -11.55 1.81 1.16
C SER A 65 -10.40 0.84 0.92
N VAL A 66 -9.14 1.33 0.93
CA VAL A 66 -7.94 0.50 0.76
C VAL A 66 -7.78 -0.48 1.91
N VAL A 67 -7.98 -0.05 3.15
CA VAL A 67 -7.92 -0.94 4.32
C VAL A 67 -9.01 -2.03 4.24
N THR A 68 -10.22 -1.64 3.85
CA THR A 68 -11.35 -2.57 3.69
C THR A 68 -11.07 -3.61 2.61
N GLU A 69 -10.52 -3.19 1.47
CA GLU A 69 -10.17 -4.09 0.36
C GLU A 69 -9.07 -5.08 0.76
N ILE A 70 -8.06 -4.61 1.51
CA ILE A 70 -7.00 -5.49 2.04
C ILE A 70 -7.61 -6.53 2.99
N ASP A 71 -8.49 -6.12 3.90
CA ASP A 71 -9.14 -7.03 4.85
C ASP A 71 -10.00 -8.08 4.11
N TYR A 72 -10.79 -7.65 3.11
CA TYR A 72 -11.56 -8.56 2.27
C TYR A 72 -10.69 -9.60 1.54
N VAL A 73 -9.58 -9.17 0.92
CA VAL A 73 -8.68 -10.07 0.20
C VAL A 73 -7.90 -11.00 1.14
N LEU A 74 -7.66 -10.62 2.39
CA LEU A 74 -7.00 -11.47 3.38
C LEU A 74 -7.94 -12.58 3.93
N GLU A 75 -9.25 -12.32 3.94
CA GLU A 75 -10.28 -13.25 4.39
C GLU A 75 -10.66 -14.31 3.35
N ASN A 76 -10.39 -14.05 2.05
CA ASN A 76 -10.68 -14.94 0.92
C ASN A 76 -9.41 -15.60 0.33
#